data_AF-A0AAD7IKY7-F1
#
_entry.id   AF-A0AAD7IKY7-F1
#
_cell.length_a   1.000
_cell.length_b   1.000
_cell.length_c   1.000
_cell.angle_alpha   90.00
_cell.angle_beta   90.00
_cell.angle_gamma   90.00
#
_symmetry.space_group_name_H-M   'P 1'
#
loop_
_entity.id
_entity.type
_entity.pdbx_description
1 polymer ?
#
loop_
_entity_poly.entity_id
_entity_poly.type
_entity_poly.pdbx_seq_one_letter_code
_entity_poly.pdbx_strand_id
1 'polypeptide(L)'
;MEWARGPTGAMHGDQQRGRCSMIEPKHALTPLTAFSRRPPPPPQLPGYWSRQHVGDTVLSLTRICRHVQSWIEPFIYERIAILQNYNGLDPVVPFLATINARPPSFFATHVKHLYIDRTIPLFAVQAILSVCTGLVSFGCHFSNASLAPLLVLLPLQRLLVSDLSFPCAPTPLPSWATTLTHLGLSGALPDAPSNFVPSLPALTHLAVDYDTLPDTESPGAGSAFVALLAAAPCVRCLVLLTGAKTDYKRVLGRLAKDGFRDPRLYVHLRPIVDGTWDAWSRRVPDVFAEAEARRGA
;
A
#
# COMPACT_ATOMS: atom_id res chain seq x y z
N MET A 1 15.68 39.27 -55.44
CA MET A 1 15.92 38.44 -54.24
C MET A 1 14.74 37.51 -54.10
N GLU A 2 14.89 36.32 -54.69
CA GLU A 2 13.90 35.24 -54.70
C GLU A 2 13.83 34.58 -53.32
N TRP A 3 12.62 34.32 -52.84
CA TRP A 3 12.36 33.41 -51.72
C TRP A 3 11.82 32.10 -52.28
N ALA A 4 12.61 31.05 -52.14
CA ALA A 4 12.32 29.71 -52.59
C ALA A 4 11.29 29.02 -51.68
N ARG A 5 10.32 28.34 -52.32
CA ARG A 5 9.33 27.45 -51.70
C ARG A 5 9.99 26.12 -51.31
N GLY A 6 9.82 25.69 -50.07
CA GLY A 6 10.13 24.33 -49.62
C GLY A 6 8.91 23.38 -49.74
N PRO A 7 9.12 22.08 -49.97
CA PRO A 7 8.05 21.14 -50.29
C PRO A 7 7.35 20.57 -49.06
N THR A 8 6.02 20.46 -49.15
CA THR A 8 5.14 19.70 -48.26
C THR A 8 5.29 18.21 -48.50
N GLY A 9 5.98 17.51 -47.59
CA GLY A 9 6.03 16.05 -47.53
C GLY A 9 4.85 15.50 -46.75
N ALA A 10 3.91 14.86 -47.45
CA ALA A 10 2.83 14.08 -46.84
C ALA A 10 3.39 12.76 -46.30
N MET A 11 3.31 12.54 -44.98
CA MET A 11 3.55 11.23 -44.39
C MET A 11 2.29 10.38 -44.49
N HIS A 12 2.36 9.37 -45.36
CA HIS A 12 1.45 8.25 -45.44
C HIS A 12 1.58 7.39 -44.17
N GLY A 13 0.43 7.01 -43.62
CA GLY A 13 0.34 6.14 -42.47
C GLY A 13 0.69 4.69 -42.82
N ASP A 14 1.38 4.04 -41.89
CA ASP A 14 1.47 2.59 -41.83
C ASP A 14 1.08 2.15 -40.41
N GLN A 15 -0.23 1.96 -40.24
CA GLN A 15 -0.82 1.46 -39.00
C GLN A 15 -0.72 -0.07 -39.02
N GLN A 16 0.45 -0.59 -38.63
CA GLN A 16 0.62 -2.02 -38.40
C GLN A 16 -0.24 -2.45 -37.20
N ARG A 17 -1.40 -3.04 -37.50
CA ARG A 17 -2.19 -3.82 -36.54
C ARG A 17 -1.41 -5.08 -36.18
N GLY A 18 -0.66 -5.01 -35.09
CA GLY A 18 -0.14 -6.20 -34.41
C GLY A 18 -1.30 -7.09 -33.98
N ARG A 19 -1.44 -8.25 -34.63
CA ARG A 19 -2.31 -9.34 -34.18
C ARG A 19 -1.73 -9.86 -32.86
N CYS A 20 -2.33 -9.49 -31.74
CA CYS A 20 -2.16 -10.23 -30.49
C CYS A 20 -2.82 -11.60 -30.66
N SER A 21 -1.98 -12.63 -30.83
CA SER A 21 -2.37 -14.03 -30.72
C SER A 21 -2.93 -14.25 -29.30
N MET A 22 -4.26 -14.37 -29.20
CA MET A 22 -4.91 -14.87 -27.99
C MET A 22 -4.44 -16.31 -27.76
N ILE A 23 -3.63 -16.51 -26.73
CA ILE A 23 -3.37 -17.83 -26.16
C ILE A 23 -4.63 -18.16 -25.36
N GLU A 24 -5.47 -19.05 -25.90
CA GLU A 24 -6.59 -19.64 -25.19
C GLU A 24 -6.09 -20.39 -23.94
N PRO A 25 -6.59 -20.05 -22.73
CA PRO A 25 -6.32 -20.87 -21.55
C PRO A 25 -7.11 -22.18 -21.67
N LYS A 26 -6.40 -23.29 -21.93
CA LYS A 26 -6.92 -24.68 -21.95
C LYS A 26 -7.27 -25.24 -20.57
N HIS A 27 -7.82 -24.43 -19.68
CA HIS A 27 -8.40 -24.90 -18.42
C HIS A 27 -9.85 -24.44 -18.38
N ALA A 28 -10.71 -25.23 -19.02
CA ALA A 28 -12.14 -25.15 -18.87
C ALA A 28 -12.47 -25.36 -17.38
N LEU A 29 -12.76 -24.25 -16.69
CA LEU A 29 -13.40 -24.29 -15.39
C LEU A 29 -14.77 -24.91 -15.60
N THR A 30 -14.98 -26.08 -14.99
CA THR A 30 -16.28 -26.74 -14.91
C THR A 30 -17.29 -25.71 -14.40
N PRO A 31 -18.39 -25.45 -15.12
CA PRO A 31 -19.38 -24.49 -14.66
C PRO A 31 -19.94 -24.99 -13.33
N LEU A 32 -19.75 -24.20 -12.27
CA LEU A 32 -20.45 -24.37 -11.00
C LEU A 32 -21.94 -24.18 -11.29
N THR A 33 -22.61 -25.28 -11.61
CA THR A 33 -24.05 -25.35 -11.69
C THR A 33 -24.62 -24.90 -10.36
N ALA A 34 -25.34 -23.78 -10.44
CA ALA A 34 -26.13 -23.13 -9.42
C ALA A 34 -26.57 -24.05 -8.27
N PHE A 35 -26.03 -23.82 -7.08
CA PHE A 35 -26.67 -24.17 -5.81
C PHE A 35 -27.87 -23.21 -5.59
N SER A 36 -28.87 -23.28 -6.48
CA SER A 36 -30.20 -22.73 -6.24
C SER A 36 -31.02 -23.76 -5.46
N ARG A 37 -30.53 -24.12 -4.27
CA ARG A 37 -31.37 -24.80 -3.27
C ARG A 37 -31.90 -23.70 -2.37
N ARG A 38 -33.15 -23.29 -2.60
CA ARG A 38 -33.90 -22.55 -1.58
C ARG A 38 -33.72 -23.31 -0.26
N PRO A 39 -33.31 -22.65 0.83
CA PRO A 39 -33.23 -23.32 2.12
C PRO A 39 -34.60 -23.96 2.41
N PRO A 40 -34.63 -25.21 2.91
CA PRO A 40 -35.89 -25.83 3.29
C PRO A 40 -36.64 -24.91 4.24
N PRO A 41 -37.99 -24.83 4.14
CA PRO A 41 -38.78 -24.04 5.07
C PRO A 41 -38.42 -24.47 6.50
N PRO A 42 -38.27 -23.51 7.43
CA PRO A 42 -37.94 -23.85 8.81
C PRO A 42 -38.96 -24.85 9.34
N PRO A 43 -38.53 -25.90 10.07
CA PRO A 43 -39.43 -26.90 10.62
C PRO A 43 -40.51 -26.18 11.42
N GLN A 44 -41.78 -26.53 11.16
CA GLN A 44 -42.90 -25.96 11.91
C GLN A 44 -42.75 -26.38 13.37
N LEU A 45 -42.21 -25.48 14.18
CA LEU A 45 -42.05 -25.71 15.60
C LEU A 45 -43.46 -25.84 16.21
N PRO A 46 -43.71 -26.86 17.05
CA PRO A 46 -44.99 -27.04 17.71
C PRO A 46 -45.40 -25.74 18.42
N GLY A 47 -46.66 -25.33 18.25
CA GLY A 47 -47.22 -24.02 18.59
C GLY A 47 -47.26 -23.63 20.08
N TYR A 48 -46.33 -24.17 20.89
CA TYR A 48 -46.26 -24.01 22.33
C TYR A 48 -44.90 -23.49 22.84
N TRP A 49 -44.05 -22.94 21.96
CA TRP A 49 -43.05 -21.97 22.42
C TRP A 49 -43.79 -20.68 22.76
N SER A 50 -44.11 -20.50 24.04
CA SER A 50 -44.79 -19.33 24.57
C SER A 50 -44.10 -18.05 24.07
N ARG A 51 -44.87 -17.12 23.50
CA ARG A 51 -44.38 -15.82 22.98
C ARG A 51 -43.54 -15.04 24.01
N GLN A 52 -43.66 -15.35 25.30
CA GLN A 52 -42.90 -14.73 26.39
C GLN A 52 -41.41 -15.12 26.40
N HIS A 53 -41.03 -16.38 26.14
CA HIS A 53 -39.61 -16.78 26.21
C HIS A 53 -38.78 -16.33 24.99
N VAL A 54 -39.45 -16.00 23.88
CA VAL A 54 -38.77 -15.48 22.68
C VAL A 54 -38.22 -14.08 22.90
N GLY A 55 -38.95 -13.22 23.65
CA GLY A 55 -38.52 -11.85 23.93
C GLY A 55 -37.22 -11.78 24.74
N ASP A 56 -37.15 -12.54 25.83
CA ASP A 56 -35.97 -12.55 26.71
C ASP A 56 -34.73 -13.12 26.02
N THR A 57 -34.93 -14.14 25.17
CA THR A 57 -33.86 -14.73 24.38
C THR A 57 -33.32 -13.74 23.35
N VAL A 58 -34.20 -13.05 22.62
CA VAL A 58 -33.80 -12.05 21.60
C VAL A 58 -33.05 -10.88 22.22
N LEU A 59 -33.51 -10.35 23.36
CA LEU A 59 -32.82 -9.27 24.06
C LEU A 59 -31.45 -9.72 24.58
N SER A 60 -31.37 -10.93 25.12
CA SER A 60 -30.10 -11.50 25.59
C SER A 60 -29.10 -11.69 24.45
N LEU A 61 -29.54 -12.27 23.34
CA LEU A 61 -28.72 -12.40 22.13
C LEU A 61 -28.28 -11.03 21.60
N THR A 62 -29.18 -10.04 21.57
CA THR A 62 -28.83 -8.68 21.12
C THR A 62 -27.76 -8.04 22.01
N ARG A 63 -27.85 -8.23 23.33
CA ARG A 63 -26.84 -7.74 24.28
C ARG A 63 -25.50 -8.44 24.09
N ILE A 64 -25.50 -9.76 23.95
CA ILE A 64 -24.29 -10.55 23.69
C ILE A 64 -23.66 -10.12 22.37
N CYS A 65 -24.44 -10.03 21.29
CA CYS A 65 -23.97 -9.58 19.99
C CYS A 65 -23.35 -8.17 20.07
N ARG A 66 -24.00 -7.22 20.76
CA ARG A 66 -23.46 -5.86 20.94
C ARG A 66 -22.15 -5.87 21.74
N HIS A 67 -22.08 -6.69 22.78
CA HIS A 67 -20.88 -6.81 23.60
C HIS A 67 -19.71 -7.42 22.82
N VAL A 68 -19.96 -8.55 22.14
CA VAL A 68 -18.99 -9.21 21.27
C VAL A 68 -18.56 -8.27 20.14
N GLN A 69 -19.49 -7.53 19.54
CA GLN A 69 -19.17 -6.53 18.53
C GLN A 69 -18.22 -5.46 19.08
N SER A 70 -18.49 -4.90 20.26
CA SER A 70 -17.60 -3.90 20.89
C SER A 70 -16.19 -4.43 21.18
N TRP A 71 -16.04 -5.75 21.37
CA TRP A 71 -14.75 -6.39 21.58
C TRP A 71 -14.02 -6.67 20.28
N ILE A 72 -14.74 -7.08 19.24
CA ILE A 72 -14.17 -7.48 17.95
C ILE A 72 -13.83 -6.25 17.09
N GLU A 73 -14.65 -5.20 17.14
CA GLU A 73 -14.49 -4.00 16.33
C GLU A 73 -13.06 -3.40 16.38
N PRO A 74 -12.45 -3.18 17.56
CA PRO A 74 -11.07 -2.69 17.64
C PRO A 74 -10.08 -3.51 16.81
N PHE A 75 -10.21 -4.85 16.79
CA PHE A 75 -9.32 -5.74 16.05
C PHE A 75 -9.59 -5.75 14.55
N ILE A 76 -10.84 -5.54 14.13
CA ILE A 76 -11.21 -5.42 12.71
C ILE A 76 -10.69 -4.10 12.15
N TYR A 77 -10.86 -3.01 12.89
CA TYR A 77 -10.50 -1.67 12.42
C TYR A 77 -9.04 -1.28 12.68
N GLU A 78 -8.27 -2.08 13.43
CA GLU A 78 -6.85 -1.82 13.71
C GLU A 78 -6.03 -1.60 12.43
N ARG A 79 -6.30 -2.41 11.41
CA ARG A 79 -5.59 -2.43 10.13
C ARG A 79 -6.58 -2.39 8.98
N ILE A 80 -6.51 -1.33 8.19
CA ILE A 80 -7.41 -1.11 7.06
C ILE A 80 -6.57 -0.97 5.80
N ALA A 81 -6.91 -1.76 4.80
CA ALA A 81 -6.39 -1.58 3.44
C ALA A 81 -7.57 -1.35 2.50
N ILE A 82 -7.55 -0.21 1.80
CA ILE A 82 -8.54 0.14 0.80
C ILE A 82 -7.89 -0.08 -0.57
N LEU A 83 -8.15 -1.25 -1.13
CA LEU A 83 -7.57 -1.70 -2.38
C LEU A 83 -8.62 -1.70 -3.49
N GLN A 84 -8.20 -1.36 -4.70
CA GLN A 84 -9.05 -1.52 -5.88
C GLN A 84 -9.55 -2.96 -5.96
N ASN A 85 -10.87 -3.13 -6.09
CA ASN A 85 -11.45 -4.45 -6.28
C ASN A 85 -11.54 -4.76 -7.79
N TYR A 86 -10.96 -5.89 -8.20
CA TYR A 86 -11.05 -6.38 -9.59
C TYR A 86 -12.50 -6.69 -10.02
N ASN A 87 -13.43 -6.82 -9.08
CA ASN A 87 -14.84 -7.06 -9.36
C ASN A 87 -15.62 -5.79 -9.74
N GLY A 88 -14.96 -4.64 -9.90
CA GLY A 88 -15.57 -3.38 -10.33
C GLY A 88 -16.39 -2.66 -9.26
N LEU A 89 -16.47 -3.21 -8.04
CA LEU A 89 -17.09 -2.53 -6.91
C LEU A 89 -16.13 -1.50 -6.33
N ASP A 90 -16.61 -0.27 -6.13
CA ASP A 90 -15.84 0.77 -5.48
C ASP A 90 -15.73 0.48 -3.97
N PRO A 91 -14.54 0.09 -3.45
CA PRO A 91 -14.34 -0.22 -2.03
C PRO A 91 -14.47 1.03 -1.14
N VAL A 92 -14.36 2.23 -1.72
CA VAL A 92 -14.35 3.50 -0.98
C VAL A 92 -15.74 3.85 -0.49
N VAL A 93 -16.78 3.60 -1.31
CA VAL A 93 -18.18 3.93 -0.98
C VAL A 93 -18.64 3.29 0.34
N PRO A 94 -18.53 1.97 0.57
CA PRO A 94 -18.94 1.37 1.84
C PRO A 94 -18.06 1.84 3.01
N PHE A 95 -16.79 2.16 2.77
CA PHE A 95 -15.91 2.66 3.81
C PHE A 95 -16.26 4.09 4.24
N LEU A 96 -16.53 5.00 3.28
CA LEU A 96 -17.02 6.35 3.58
C LEU A 96 -18.37 6.32 4.28
N ALA A 97 -19.28 5.41 3.88
CA ALA A 97 -20.54 5.20 4.59
C ALA A 97 -20.31 4.78 6.04
N THR A 98 -19.32 3.91 6.28
CA THR A 98 -18.91 3.49 7.63
C THR A 98 -18.35 4.66 8.44
N ILE A 99 -17.52 5.52 7.82
CA ILE A 99 -17.01 6.75 8.44
C ILE A 99 -18.14 7.66 8.89
N ASN A 100 -19.16 7.84 8.06
CA ASN A 100 -20.32 8.68 8.39
C ASN A 100 -21.24 8.07 9.45
N ALA A 101 -21.21 6.74 9.64
CA ALA A 101 -22.06 6.02 10.60
C ALA A 101 -21.45 5.89 12.00
N ARG A 102 -20.19 6.32 12.20
CA ARG A 102 -19.43 6.16 13.44
C ARG A 102 -18.82 7.51 13.85
N PRO A 103 -18.65 7.78 15.15
CA PRO A 103 -18.02 9.03 15.58
C PRO A 103 -16.54 9.06 15.16
N PRO A 104 -15.96 10.22 14.79
CA PRO A 104 -14.54 10.33 14.42
C PRO A 104 -13.57 9.79 15.49
N SER A 105 -13.92 9.94 16.77
CA SER A 105 -13.13 9.41 17.88
C SER A 105 -12.94 7.89 17.85
N PHE A 106 -13.89 7.14 17.26
CA PHE A 106 -13.76 5.70 17.04
C PHE A 106 -12.59 5.40 16.11
N PHE A 107 -12.50 6.08 14.97
CA PHE A 107 -11.44 5.85 14.00
C PHE A 107 -10.07 6.33 14.49
N ALA A 108 -10.04 7.49 15.17
CA ALA A 108 -8.82 7.97 15.82
C ALA A 108 -8.27 6.97 16.85
N THR A 109 -9.16 6.30 17.58
CA THR A 109 -8.76 5.33 18.61
C THR A 109 -8.34 3.99 18.02
N HIS A 110 -9.13 3.45 17.09
CA HIS A 110 -8.98 2.07 16.64
C HIS A 110 -8.14 1.91 15.38
N VAL A 111 -8.13 2.85 14.43
CA VAL A 111 -7.36 2.69 13.19
C VAL A 111 -5.91 3.08 13.41
N LYS A 112 -5.01 2.09 13.39
CA LYS A 112 -3.57 2.29 13.62
C LYS A 112 -2.73 2.13 12.36
N HIS A 113 -3.18 1.27 11.45
CA HIS A 113 -2.52 1.01 10.18
C HIS A 113 -3.50 1.24 9.04
N LEU A 114 -3.15 2.13 8.13
CA LEU A 114 -3.97 2.45 6.97
C LEU A 114 -3.12 2.38 5.71
N TYR A 115 -3.58 1.57 4.76
CA TYR A 115 -3.04 1.53 3.41
C TYR A 115 -4.14 1.90 2.41
N ILE A 116 -3.82 2.80 1.49
CA ILE A 116 -4.75 3.27 0.47
C ILE A 116 -4.10 3.12 -0.89
N ASP A 117 -4.78 2.43 -1.80
CA ASP A 117 -4.33 2.26 -3.16
C ASP A 117 -4.39 3.56 -4.00
N ARG A 118 -3.53 3.66 -5.03
CA ARG A 118 -3.49 4.81 -5.95
C ARG A 118 -4.80 5.10 -6.67
N THR A 119 -5.70 4.12 -6.80
CA THR A 119 -6.96 4.35 -7.52
C THR A 119 -8.01 5.06 -6.68
N ILE A 120 -7.77 5.23 -5.37
CA ILE A 120 -8.74 5.88 -4.48
C ILE A 120 -8.73 7.39 -4.72
N PRO A 121 -9.87 8.05 -4.98
CA PRO A 121 -9.88 9.49 -5.22
C PRO A 121 -9.30 10.29 -4.04
N LEU A 122 -8.47 11.30 -4.33
CA LEU A 122 -7.79 12.11 -3.31
C LEU A 122 -8.74 12.70 -2.25
N PHE A 123 -9.92 13.17 -2.65
CA PHE A 123 -10.91 13.73 -1.70
C PHE A 123 -11.36 12.69 -0.66
N ALA A 124 -11.48 11.42 -1.06
CA ALA A 124 -11.84 10.34 -0.16
C ALA A 124 -10.68 10.04 0.81
N VAL A 125 -9.44 10.06 0.31
CA VAL A 125 -8.24 9.92 1.16
C VAL A 125 -8.19 11.01 2.22
N GLN A 126 -8.43 12.27 1.83
CA GLN A 126 -8.48 13.39 2.76
C GLN A 126 -9.59 13.24 3.81
N ALA A 127 -10.78 12.78 3.41
CA ALA A 127 -11.89 12.51 4.33
C ALA A 127 -11.59 11.37 5.31
N ILE A 128 -10.85 10.34 4.88
CA ILE A 128 -10.42 9.24 5.75
C ILE A 128 -9.36 9.72 6.74
N LEU A 129 -8.34 10.44 6.26
CA LEU A 129 -7.25 10.94 7.09
C LEU A 129 -7.71 11.98 8.12
N SER A 130 -8.79 12.72 7.85
CA SER A 130 -9.34 13.70 8.80
C SER A 130 -9.96 13.06 10.05
N VAL A 131 -10.39 11.79 9.97
CA VAL A 131 -10.96 11.04 11.11
C VAL A 131 -9.98 10.03 11.72
N CYS A 132 -9.03 9.53 10.94
CA CYS A 132 -8.00 8.58 11.38
C CYS A 132 -6.77 9.29 11.97
N THR A 133 -6.94 10.11 13.01
CA THR A 133 -5.85 10.93 13.56
C THR A 133 -4.83 10.16 14.42
N GLY A 134 -5.17 8.96 14.88
CA GLY A 134 -4.29 8.10 15.69
C GLY A 134 -3.45 7.10 14.88
N LEU A 135 -3.24 7.35 13.57
CA LEU A 135 -2.45 6.51 12.69
C LEU A 135 -0.98 6.49 13.08
N VAL A 136 -0.44 5.29 13.21
CA VAL A 136 0.99 5.04 13.47
C VAL A 136 1.69 4.57 12.20
N SER A 137 0.92 4.00 11.26
CA SER A 137 1.43 3.40 10.03
C SER A 137 0.54 3.82 8.87
N PHE A 138 1.12 4.52 7.90
CA PHE A 138 0.38 4.98 6.73
C PHE A 138 1.11 4.60 5.44
N GLY A 139 0.36 4.08 4.47
CA GLY A 139 0.89 3.77 3.15
C GLY A 139 -0.04 4.25 2.05
N CYS A 140 0.51 4.97 1.08
CA CYS A 140 -0.28 5.44 -0.04
C CYS A 140 0.54 5.74 -1.29
N HIS A 141 -0.08 5.57 -2.45
CA HIS A 141 0.55 5.78 -3.75
C HIS A 141 0.19 7.14 -4.39
N PHE A 142 -0.09 8.18 -3.59
CA PHE A 142 -0.26 9.56 -4.06
C PHE A 142 1.02 10.39 -3.91
N SER A 143 1.08 11.50 -4.65
CA SER A 143 2.04 12.56 -4.35
C SER A 143 1.75 13.14 -2.96
N ASN A 144 2.79 13.23 -2.14
CA ASN A 144 2.68 13.72 -0.77
C ASN A 144 2.28 15.19 -0.69
N ALA A 145 2.54 16.00 -1.72
CA ALA A 145 2.25 17.43 -1.71
C ALA A 145 0.78 17.73 -1.34
N SER A 146 -0.17 16.91 -1.83
CA SER A 146 -1.60 17.09 -1.56
C SER A 146 -2.06 16.57 -0.19
N LEU A 147 -1.28 15.70 0.44
CA LEU A 147 -1.60 15.08 1.73
C LEU A 147 -0.76 15.65 2.88
N ALA A 148 0.32 16.38 2.58
CA ALA A 148 1.27 16.89 3.56
C ALA A 148 0.62 17.62 4.75
N PRO A 149 -0.39 18.52 4.57
CA PRO A 149 -1.03 19.17 5.70
C PRO A 149 -1.68 18.21 6.70
N LEU A 150 -2.22 17.09 6.20
CA LEU A 150 -2.83 16.06 7.04
C LEU A 150 -1.78 15.16 7.67
N LEU A 151 -0.75 14.76 6.90
CA LEU A 151 0.29 13.86 7.39
C LEU A 151 1.12 14.48 8.52
N VAL A 152 1.39 15.80 8.50
CA VAL A 152 2.17 16.50 9.55
C VAL A 152 1.56 16.34 10.95
N LEU A 153 0.24 16.14 11.03
CA LEU A 153 -0.52 16.00 12.27
C LEU A 153 -0.53 14.58 12.84
N LEU A 154 -0.07 13.59 12.08
CA LEU A 154 -0.16 12.18 12.45
C LEU A 154 1.09 11.72 13.23
N PRO A 155 0.95 10.87 14.26
CA PRO A 155 2.06 10.32 15.04
C PRO A 155 2.72 9.13 14.33
N LEU A 156 3.14 9.32 13.08
CA LEU A 156 3.63 8.24 12.23
C LEU A 156 4.98 7.68 12.72
N GLN A 157 5.06 6.37 12.73
CA GLN A 157 6.30 5.60 12.89
C GLN A 157 6.67 4.87 11.60
N ARG A 158 5.69 4.64 10.72
CA ARG A 158 5.87 3.94 9.46
C ARG A 158 5.17 4.68 8.34
N LEU A 159 5.89 4.97 7.27
CA LEU A 159 5.40 5.72 6.13
C LEU A 159 5.80 5.01 4.84
N LEU A 160 4.83 4.76 3.97
CA LEU A 160 5.05 4.28 2.61
C LEU A 160 4.45 5.27 1.62
N VAL A 161 5.28 5.79 0.72
CA VAL A 161 4.89 6.85 -0.21
C VAL A 161 5.52 6.65 -1.57
N SER A 162 4.81 7.04 -2.63
CA SER A 162 5.36 6.95 -3.99
C SER A 162 6.38 8.04 -4.31
N ASP A 163 6.24 9.20 -3.68
CA ASP A 163 7.06 10.34 -4.01
C ASP A 163 7.32 11.17 -2.75
N LEU A 164 8.59 11.46 -2.47
CA LEU A 164 9.03 12.36 -1.40
C LEU A 164 8.99 13.83 -1.83
N SER A 165 8.07 14.23 -2.70
CA SER A 165 7.71 15.63 -2.95
C SER A 165 7.05 16.30 -1.73
N PHE A 166 7.56 16.02 -0.53
CA PHE A 166 7.56 17.04 0.50
C PHE A 166 8.39 18.20 -0.07
N PRO A 167 7.88 19.44 -0.08
CA PRO A 167 8.66 20.59 -0.48
C PRO A 167 9.96 20.53 0.34
N CYS A 168 11.09 20.32 -0.36
CA CYS A 168 12.39 19.94 0.20
C CYS A 168 12.62 20.57 1.58
N ALA A 169 12.42 19.78 2.64
CA ALA A 169 12.32 20.20 4.04
C ALA A 169 11.38 21.41 4.26
N PRO A 170 10.06 21.22 4.50
CA PRO A 170 9.32 22.27 5.17
C PRO A 170 10.06 22.49 6.49
N THR A 171 10.62 23.68 6.69
CA THR A 171 11.06 24.12 8.01
C THR A 171 9.82 24.78 8.63
N PRO A 172 9.24 24.20 9.69
CA PRO A 172 9.70 23.06 10.50
C PRO A 172 9.33 21.67 9.96
N LEU A 173 10.20 20.68 10.24
CA LEU A 173 9.98 19.28 9.91
C LEU A 173 8.66 18.77 10.53
N PRO A 174 7.97 17.82 9.88
CA PRO A 174 6.79 17.21 10.47
C PRO A 174 7.13 16.54 11.81
N SER A 175 6.18 16.55 12.75
CA SER A 175 6.36 15.97 14.09
C SER A 175 6.85 14.51 14.04
N TRP A 176 6.32 13.75 13.09
CA TRP A 176 6.69 12.35 12.87
C TRP A 176 8.12 12.14 12.34
N ALA A 177 8.82 13.16 11.84
CA ALA A 177 10.20 13.01 11.36
C ALA A 177 11.13 12.44 12.43
N THR A 178 10.86 12.75 13.70
CA THR A 178 11.64 12.26 14.85
C THR A 178 11.23 10.87 15.33
N THR A 179 10.05 10.38 14.95
CA THR A 179 9.51 9.07 15.37
C THR A 179 9.48 8.04 14.24
N LEU A 180 9.72 8.47 13.00
CA LEU A 180 9.65 7.60 11.83
C LEU A 180 10.82 6.60 11.84
N THR A 181 10.47 5.32 12.01
CA THR A 181 11.44 4.21 12.05
C THR A 181 11.49 3.43 10.75
N HIS A 182 10.39 3.41 9.99
CA HIS A 182 10.27 2.70 8.72
C HIS A 182 9.80 3.63 7.61
N LEU A 183 10.55 3.70 6.53
CA LEU A 183 10.22 4.47 5.33
C LEU A 183 10.23 3.55 4.12
N GLY A 184 9.15 3.53 3.35
CA GLY A 184 9.07 2.87 2.06
C GLY A 184 8.88 3.88 0.94
N LEU A 185 9.65 3.75 -0.13
CA LEU A 185 9.64 4.62 -1.30
C LEU A 185 9.24 3.80 -2.53
N SER A 186 8.09 4.13 -3.13
CA SER A 186 7.57 3.49 -4.35
C SER A 186 7.60 4.44 -5.54
N GLY A 187 8.77 4.67 -6.11
CA GLY A 187 8.93 5.62 -7.22
C GLY A 187 10.38 5.77 -7.65
N ALA A 188 10.61 6.59 -8.67
CA ALA A 188 11.96 7.00 -9.02
C ALA A 188 12.59 7.61 -7.78
N LEU A 189 13.77 7.11 -7.37
CA LEU A 189 14.56 7.74 -6.33
C LEU A 189 14.94 9.11 -6.89
N PRO A 190 14.34 10.23 -6.43
CA PRO A 190 14.73 11.52 -6.95
C PRO A 190 16.17 11.81 -6.50
N ASP A 191 16.77 12.93 -6.91
CA ASP A 191 17.96 13.43 -6.22
C ASP A 191 17.64 13.82 -4.75
N ALA A 192 16.35 13.96 -4.40
CA ALA A 192 15.84 14.46 -3.13
C ALA A 192 15.98 13.59 -1.85
N PRO A 193 16.11 12.24 -1.86
CA PRO A 193 16.29 11.46 -0.64
C PRO A 193 17.63 11.75 0.01
N SER A 194 18.61 12.28 -0.73
CA SER A 194 19.88 12.75 -0.19
C SER A 194 19.71 13.84 0.88
N ASN A 195 18.66 14.65 0.81
CA ASN A 195 18.40 15.72 1.78
C ASN A 195 17.36 15.31 2.83
N PHE A 196 16.35 14.54 2.43
CA PHE A 196 15.26 14.19 3.34
C PHE A 196 15.61 13.05 4.29
N VAL A 197 16.22 11.96 3.81
CA VAL A 197 16.49 10.78 4.64
C VAL A 197 17.44 11.09 5.81
N PRO A 198 18.49 11.94 5.66
CA PRO A 198 19.33 12.34 6.79
C PRO A 198 18.60 13.13 7.87
N SER A 199 17.45 13.74 7.54
CA SER A 199 16.62 14.47 8.50
C SER A 199 15.75 13.58 9.39
N LEU A 200 15.82 12.26 9.22
CA LEU A 200 15.03 11.26 9.94
C LEU A 200 15.92 10.49 10.94
N PRO A 201 16.19 11.02 12.15
CA PRO A 201 17.16 10.45 13.08
C PRO A 201 16.76 9.07 13.62
N ALA A 202 15.46 8.75 13.66
CA ALA A 202 14.95 7.46 14.12
C ALA A 202 14.86 6.40 13.02
N LEU A 203 15.18 6.74 11.78
CA LEU A 203 15.00 5.84 10.65
C LEU A 203 15.98 4.66 10.73
N THR A 204 15.42 3.45 10.85
CA THR A 204 16.18 2.20 10.94
C THR A 204 15.94 1.30 9.73
N HIS A 205 14.78 1.43 9.10
CA HIS A 205 14.32 0.59 8.01
C HIS A 205 13.95 1.44 6.80
N LEU A 206 14.61 1.18 5.68
CA LEU A 206 14.35 1.86 4.41
C LEU A 206 14.01 0.82 3.35
N ALA A 207 12.86 0.96 2.70
CA ALA A 207 12.48 0.18 1.54
C ALA A 207 12.47 1.07 0.30
N VAL A 208 13.03 0.57 -0.80
CA VAL A 208 13.06 1.26 -2.09
C VAL A 208 12.56 0.30 -3.16
N ASP A 209 11.59 0.75 -3.95
CA ASP A 209 11.16 0.07 -5.15
C ASP A 209 12.24 0.16 -6.23
N TYR A 210 12.82 -0.99 -6.58
CA TYR A 210 13.91 -1.08 -7.55
C TYR A 210 13.41 -0.93 -8.99
N ASP A 211 12.18 -1.36 -9.29
CA ASP A 211 11.67 -1.34 -10.66
C ASP A 211 11.31 0.08 -11.12
N THR A 212 11.07 0.98 -10.17
CA THR A 212 10.75 2.38 -10.44
C THR A 212 11.98 3.26 -10.60
N LEU A 213 13.18 2.73 -10.39
CA LEU A 213 14.42 3.48 -10.59
C LEU A 213 14.60 3.80 -12.09
N PRO A 214 14.83 5.08 -12.44
CA PRO A 214 15.07 5.47 -13.83
C PRO A 214 16.30 4.74 -14.34
N ASP A 215 16.17 4.12 -15.51
CA ASP A 215 17.18 3.30 -16.17
C ASP A 215 17.93 2.37 -15.21
N THR A 216 17.29 1.27 -14.79
CA THR A 216 18.02 0.17 -14.12
C THR A 216 19.18 -0.39 -14.97
N GLU A 217 19.20 -0.08 -16.26
CA GLU A 217 20.29 -0.34 -17.22
C GLU A 217 21.46 0.66 -17.10
N SER A 218 21.25 1.83 -16.48
CA SER A 218 22.28 2.85 -16.33
C SER A 218 23.27 2.46 -15.22
N PRO A 219 24.59 2.59 -15.48
CA PRO A 219 25.60 2.40 -14.45
C PRO A 219 25.47 3.51 -13.40
N GLY A 220 25.38 3.16 -12.11
CA GLY A 220 25.35 4.14 -11.02
C GLY A 220 24.24 3.94 -9.98
N ALA A 221 23.34 2.97 -10.15
CA ALA A 221 22.36 2.65 -9.11
C ALA A 221 23.05 2.29 -7.78
N GLY A 222 24.16 1.53 -7.85
CA GLY A 222 24.95 1.20 -6.67
C GLY A 222 25.51 2.43 -5.94
N SER A 223 26.05 3.42 -6.67
CA SER A 223 26.61 4.63 -6.04
C SER A 223 25.55 5.49 -5.38
N ALA A 224 24.34 5.55 -5.93
CA ALA A 224 23.20 6.22 -5.31
C ALA A 224 22.83 5.57 -3.96
N PHE A 225 22.80 4.23 -3.89
CA PHE A 225 22.56 3.53 -2.62
C PHE A 225 23.70 3.71 -1.62
N VAL A 226 24.96 3.75 -2.05
CA VAL A 226 26.10 4.09 -1.17
C VAL A 226 25.90 5.48 -0.58
N ALA A 227 25.62 6.49 -1.41
CA ALA A 227 25.41 7.86 -0.97
C ALA A 227 24.24 7.98 0.00
N LEU A 228 23.11 7.32 -0.31
CA LEU A 228 21.93 7.27 0.55
C LEU A 228 22.23 6.68 1.93
N LEU A 229 22.93 5.53 1.96
CA LEU A 229 23.28 4.85 3.21
C LEU A 229 24.37 5.56 4.00
N ALA A 230 25.27 6.28 3.33
CA ALA A 230 26.26 7.15 3.99
C ALA A 230 25.57 8.35 4.65
N ALA A 231 24.53 8.90 4.01
CA ALA A 231 23.76 10.03 4.53
C ALA A 231 22.78 9.61 5.65
N ALA A 232 22.43 8.32 5.74
CA ALA A 232 21.49 7.78 6.71
C ALA A 232 22.13 6.69 7.60
N PRO A 233 23.06 7.05 8.52
CA PRO A 233 23.83 6.07 9.30
C PRO A 233 22.98 5.23 10.26
N CYS A 234 21.80 5.72 10.65
CA CYS A 234 20.86 4.98 11.51
C CYS A 234 20.18 3.80 10.78
N VAL A 235 20.17 3.79 9.45
CA VAL A 235 19.53 2.72 8.67
C VAL A 235 20.31 1.43 8.88
N ARG A 236 19.62 0.44 9.45
CA ARG A 236 20.12 -0.91 9.74
C ARG A 236 19.65 -1.91 8.69
N CYS A 237 18.54 -1.65 8.02
CA CYS A 237 17.96 -2.54 7.03
C CYS A 237 17.56 -1.75 5.78
N LEU A 238 18.16 -2.08 4.64
CA LEU A 238 17.77 -1.58 3.33
C LEU A 238 17.07 -2.71 2.57
N VAL A 239 15.79 -2.54 2.31
CA VAL A 239 14.97 -3.48 1.54
C VAL A 239 14.86 -2.98 0.10
N LEU A 240 15.31 -3.76 -0.87
CA LEU A 240 15.00 -3.52 -2.28
C LEU A 240 13.81 -4.37 -2.69
N LEU A 241 12.73 -3.69 -3.08
CA LEU A 241 11.53 -4.32 -3.57
C LEU A 241 11.66 -4.49 -5.08
N THR A 242 11.63 -5.73 -5.55
CA THR A 242 11.75 -6.05 -6.98
C THR A 242 10.48 -6.76 -7.43
N GLY A 243 9.93 -6.36 -8.55
CA GLY A 243 8.74 -6.95 -9.14
C GLY A 243 9.02 -8.38 -9.60
N ALA A 244 7.97 -9.17 -9.75
CA ALA A 244 8.13 -10.58 -10.06
C ALA A 244 8.76 -10.91 -11.42
N LYS A 245 8.77 -9.95 -12.34
CA LYS A 245 9.47 -10.08 -13.63
C LYS A 245 10.97 -9.83 -13.50
N THR A 246 11.40 -9.23 -12.40
CA THR A 246 12.78 -8.83 -12.13
C THR A 246 13.50 -9.98 -11.44
N ASP A 247 14.50 -10.55 -12.11
CA ASP A 247 15.35 -11.60 -11.54
C ASP A 247 16.21 -11.00 -10.40
N TYR A 248 16.00 -11.46 -9.16
CA TYR A 248 16.78 -11.00 -8.00
C TYR A 248 18.29 -11.19 -8.19
N LYS A 249 18.72 -12.24 -8.90
CA LYS A 249 20.15 -12.48 -9.18
C LYS A 249 20.71 -11.41 -10.09
N ARG A 250 19.91 -10.92 -11.05
CA ARG A 250 20.28 -9.81 -11.93
C ARG A 250 20.43 -8.52 -11.14
N VAL A 251 19.54 -8.24 -10.19
CA VAL A 251 19.62 -7.06 -9.31
C VAL A 251 20.89 -7.11 -8.46
N LEU A 252 21.12 -8.23 -7.76
CA LEU A 252 22.34 -8.42 -6.95
C LEU A 252 23.62 -8.34 -7.79
N GLY A 253 23.62 -8.96 -8.97
CA GLY A 253 24.75 -8.92 -9.89
C GLY A 253 25.06 -7.52 -10.40
N ARG A 254 24.05 -6.66 -10.61
CA ARG A 254 24.24 -5.26 -10.98
C ARG A 254 24.81 -4.43 -9.84
N LEU A 255 24.20 -4.53 -8.65
CA LEU A 255 24.70 -3.84 -7.46
C LEU A 255 26.16 -4.23 -7.17
N ALA A 256 26.50 -5.51 -7.29
CA ALA A 256 27.86 -5.98 -7.13
C ALA A 256 28.84 -5.44 -8.19
N LYS A 257 28.40 -5.29 -9.45
CA LYS A 257 29.19 -4.68 -10.54
C LYS A 257 29.44 -3.19 -10.29
N ASP A 258 28.46 -2.49 -9.71
CA ASP A 258 28.58 -1.09 -9.30
C ASP A 258 29.38 -0.93 -7.98
N GLY A 259 29.93 -2.01 -7.44
CA GLY A 259 30.71 -2.00 -6.19
C GLY A 259 29.87 -1.91 -4.92
N PHE A 260 28.53 -1.98 -5.02
CA PHE A 260 27.66 -1.96 -3.86
C PHE A 260 27.71 -3.30 -3.11
N ARG A 261 28.34 -3.29 -1.93
CA ARG A 261 28.42 -4.43 -1.01
C ARG A 261 28.13 -3.94 0.40
N ASP A 262 26.85 -3.85 0.75
CA ASP A 262 26.42 -3.45 2.08
C ASP A 262 25.71 -4.62 2.79
N PRO A 263 26.13 -5.03 3.99
CA PRO A 263 25.49 -6.13 4.74
C PRO A 263 24.06 -5.80 5.20
N ARG A 264 23.65 -4.53 5.13
CA ARG A 264 22.28 -4.10 5.44
C ARG A 264 21.32 -4.34 4.28
N LEU A 265 21.82 -4.71 3.10
CA LEU A 265 21.01 -4.96 1.92
C LEU A 265 20.21 -6.27 2.05
N TYR A 266 18.91 -6.16 1.86
CA TYR A 266 17.99 -7.26 1.70
C TYR A 266 17.18 -7.08 0.42
N VAL A 267 17.13 -8.10 -0.44
CA VAL A 267 16.33 -8.05 -1.66
C VAL A 267 15.07 -8.88 -1.43
N HIS A 268 13.91 -8.24 -1.58
CA HIS A 268 12.61 -8.86 -1.44
C HIS A 268 11.87 -8.88 -2.78
N LEU A 269 11.54 -10.09 -3.23
CA LEU A 269 10.72 -10.31 -4.41
C LEU A 269 9.26 -9.99 -4.07
N ARG A 270 8.69 -8.99 -4.74
CA ARG A 270 7.26 -8.72 -4.65
C ARG A 270 6.48 -9.86 -5.31
N PRO A 271 5.61 -10.59 -4.58
CA PRO A 271 4.57 -11.41 -5.19
C PRO A 271 3.86 -10.66 -6.33
N ILE A 272 3.64 -11.37 -7.45
CA ILE A 272 2.97 -10.90 -8.69
C ILE A 272 1.60 -10.28 -8.41
N VAL A 273 0.98 -10.63 -7.29
CA VAL A 273 -0.38 -10.21 -6.95
C VAL A 273 -0.35 -8.80 -6.36
N ASP A 274 -0.05 -7.79 -7.20
CA ASP A 274 -0.23 -6.31 -7.09
C ASP A 274 -0.36 -5.66 -5.69
N GLY A 275 0.27 -6.25 -4.67
CA GLY A 275 -0.20 -6.09 -3.31
C GLY A 275 0.74 -6.74 -2.32
N THR A 276 2.06 -6.67 -2.51
CA THR A 276 2.98 -6.94 -1.40
C THR A 276 2.66 -6.11 -0.17
N TRP A 277 2.14 -4.91 -0.37
CA TRP A 277 1.66 -4.08 0.71
C TRP A 277 0.34 -4.58 1.31
N ASP A 278 -0.39 -5.44 0.60
CA ASP A 278 -1.51 -6.18 1.16
C ASP A 278 -1.05 -7.19 2.23
N ALA A 279 0.24 -7.58 2.25
CA ALA A 279 0.81 -8.34 3.37
C ALA A 279 0.74 -7.53 4.69
N TRP A 280 0.85 -6.19 4.65
CA TRP A 280 0.62 -5.34 5.83
C TRP A 280 -0.81 -5.49 6.37
N SER A 281 -1.79 -5.64 5.48
CA SER A 281 -3.20 -5.78 5.84
C SER A 281 -3.51 -7.19 6.38
N ARG A 282 -2.86 -8.22 5.83
CA ARG A 282 -3.16 -9.65 6.08
C ARG A 282 -2.49 -10.27 7.30
N ARG A 283 -1.93 -9.48 8.23
CA ARG A 283 -1.15 -9.97 9.40
C ARG A 283 0.02 -10.90 9.04
N VAL A 284 0.47 -10.87 7.80
CA VAL A 284 1.72 -11.53 7.39
C VAL A 284 2.86 -10.68 7.96
N PRO A 285 4.02 -11.26 8.35
CA PRO A 285 5.21 -10.48 8.67
C PRO A 285 5.41 -9.45 7.57
N ASP A 286 5.54 -8.18 7.93
CA ASP A 286 5.83 -7.19 6.91
C ASP A 286 7.24 -7.42 6.35
N VAL A 287 7.53 -6.78 5.21
CA VAL A 287 8.80 -6.96 4.53
C VAL A 287 10.01 -6.63 5.42
N PHE A 288 9.84 -5.75 6.40
CA PHE A 288 10.89 -5.36 7.33
C PHE A 288 11.12 -6.45 8.38
N ALA A 289 10.06 -6.99 8.98
CA ALA A 289 10.14 -8.11 9.91
C ALA A 289 10.72 -9.36 9.25
N GLU A 290 10.39 -9.63 7.98
CA GLU A 290 11.01 -10.72 7.24
C GLU A 290 12.51 -10.48 7.00
N ALA A 291 12.89 -9.25 6.64
CA ALA A 291 14.29 -8.86 6.47
C ALA A 291 15.09 -9.00 7.77
N GLU A 292 14.53 -8.57 8.90
CA GLU A 292 15.14 -8.72 10.23
C GLU A 292 15.29 -10.19 10.62
N ALA A 293 14.24 -11.00 10.43
CA ALA A 293 14.25 -12.42 10.76
C ALA A 293 15.34 -13.18 9.99
N ARG A 294 15.52 -12.86 8.70
CA ARG A 294 16.55 -13.49 7.86
C ARG A 294 17.97 -13.03 8.17
N ARG A 295 18.13 -11.84 8.76
CA ARG A 295 19.44 -11.33 9.19
C ARG A 295 19.93 -11.97 10.49
N GLY A 296 19.01 -12.47 11.32
CA GLY A 296 19.33 -13.19 12.56
C GLY A 296 19.61 -14.68 12.38
N ALA A 297 19.39 -15.24 11.19
CA ALA A 297 19.59 -16.65 10.85
C ALA A 297 20.95 -16.88 10.15
#